data_AF-A0A2W4X232-F1
#
_entry.id   AF-A0A2W4X232-F1
#
_cell.length_a   1.000
_cell.length_b   1.000
_cell.length_c   1.000
_cell.angle_alpha   90.00
_cell.angle_beta   90.00
_cell.angle_gamma   90.00
#
_symmetry.space_group_name_H-M   'P 1'
#
loop_
_entity.id
_entity.type
_entity.pdbx_description
1 polymer ?
#
loop_
_entity_poly.entity_id
_entity_poly.type
_entity_poly.pdbx_seq_one_letter_code
_entity_poly.pdbx_strand_id
1 'polypeptide(L)'
;MTQNDALASFLGPELFERLDWGRLTHAQRDAIHSVFRVGLGAGAQSGVVSTIDCVLAAGRVVICEDGTRWAACENDDAELIEDWGAGAMVAIHRQLIYRLDPYQAAEVELLRL
;
A
#
# COMPACT_ATOMS: atom_id res chain seq x y z
N MET A 1 -14.28 8.36 15.94
CA MET A 1 -13.90 7.75 14.66
C MET A 1 -13.55 6.30 14.95
N THR A 2 -14.35 5.37 14.46
CA THR A 2 -14.06 3.94 14.59
C THR A 2 -13.02 3.53 13.53
N GLN A 3 -12.34 2.41 13.71
CA GLN A 3 -11.36 1.88 12.75
C GLN A 3 -11.99 1.60 11.37
N ASN A 4 -13.31 1.41 11.32
CA ASN A 4 -14.10 1.32 10.09
C ASN A 4 -14.13 2.62 9.29
N ASP A 5 -14.10 3.78 9.97
CA ASP A 5 -14.19 5.09 9.32
C ASP A 5 -12.92 5.38 8.51
N ALA A 6 -11.75 4.96 9.01
CA ALA A 6 -10.48 5.10 8.30
C ALA A 6 -10.40 4.17 7.08
N LEU A 7 -10.89 2.93 7.21
CA LEU A 7 -10.85 1.93 6.14
C LEU A 7 -11.87 2.25 5.02
N ALA A 8 -13.05 2.77 5.39
CA ALA A 8 -14.04 3.30 4.46
C ALA A 8 -13.55 4.56 3.73
N SER A 9 -12.77 5.40 4.42
CA SER A 9 -12.14 6.57 3.80
C SER A 9 -11.02 6.20 2.80
N PHE A 10 -10.35 5.06 2.99
CA PHE A 10 -9.26 4.61 2.13
C PHE A 10 -9.72 3.77 0.93
N LEU A 11 -10.71 2.88 1.14
CA LEU A 11 -11.17 1.92 0.12
C LEU A 11 -12.45 2.34 -0.60
N GLY A 12 -13.07 3.42 -0.14
CA GLY A 12 -14.36 3.89 -0.62
C GLY A 12 -15.54 3.05 -0.08
N PRO A 13 -16.72 3.67 0.10
CA PRO A 13 -17.91 2.96 0.58
C PRO A 13 -18.37 1.85 -0.38
N GLU A 14 -18.06 1.94 -1.67
CA GLU A 14 -18.48 0.97 -2.68
C GLU A 14 -17.90 -0.44 -2.41
N LEU A 15 -16.69 -0.53 -1.86
CA LEU A 15 -16.10 -1.83 -1.52
C LEU A 15 -16.88 -2.51 -0.39
N PHE A 16 -17.30 -1.75 0.62
CA PHE A 16 -18.07 -2.27 1.76
C PHE A 16 -19.46 -2.74 1.32
N GLU A 17 -20.07 -2.05 0.37
CA GLU A 17 -21.34 -2.44 -0.24
C GLU A 17 -21.19 -3.73 -1.06
N ARG A 18 -20.15 -3.83 -1.91
CA ARG A 18 -19.85 -5.04 -2.70
C ARG A 18 -19.53 -6.26 -1.84
N LEU A 19 -18.89 -6.05 -0.68
CA LEU A 19 -18.58 -7.10 0.29
C LEU A 19 -19.79 -7.51 1.15
N ASP A 20 -20.91 -6.81 1.02
CA ASP A 20 -22.09 -6.96 1.89
C ASP A 20 -21.67 -6.93 3.37
N TRP A 21 -20.89 -5.89 3.73
CA TRP A 21 -20.15 -5.82 4.98
C TRP A 21 -21.00 -6.06 6.22
N GLY A 22 -22.26 -5.58 6.18
CA GLY A 22 -23.25 -5.75 7.24
C GLY A 22 -23.60 -7.21 7.56
N ARG A 23 -23.41 -8.12 6.59
CA ARG A 23 -23.67 -9.57 6.76
C ARG A 23 -22.46 -10.38 7.20
N LEU A 24 -21.25 -9.80 7.12
CA LEU A 24 -20.06 -10.47 7.59
C LEU A 24 -20.08 -10.66 9.11
N THR A 25 -19.63 -11.83 9.56
CA THR A 25 -19.39 -12.08 10.99
C THR A 25 -18.23 -11.21 11.50
N HIS A 26 -18.17 -11.02 12.81
CA HIS A 26 -17.07 -10.28 13.44
C HIS A 26 -15.70 -10.88 13.09
N ALA A 27 -15.57 -12.22 13.13
CA ALA A 27 -14.34 -12.91 12.77
C ALA A 27 -13.92 -12.70 11.29
N GLN A 28 -14.87 -12.66 10.36
CA GLN A 28 -14.58 -12.37 8.95
C GLN A 28 -14.14 -10.92 8.75
N ARG A 29 -14.80 -9.97 9.41
CA ARG A 29 -14.39 -8.56 9.39
C ARG A 29 -12.98 -8.42 9.94
N ASP A 30 -12.68 -9.05 11.09
CA ASP A 30 -11.36 -9.04 11.71
C ASP A 30 -10.27 -9.66 10.82
N ALA A 31 -10.59 -10.74 10.09
CA ALA A 31 -9.68 -11.35 9.14
C ALA A 31 -9.40 -10.42 7.94
N ILE A 32 -10.41 -9.74 7.41
CA ILE A 32 -10.24 -8.78 6.32
C ILE A 32 -9.41 -7.58 6.82
N HIS A 33 -9.73 -7.04 8.00
CA HIS A 33 -8.94 -5.99 8.64
C HIS A 33 -7.50 -6.44 8.96
N SER A 34 -7.26 -7.72 9.24
CA SER A 34 -5.91 -8.23 9.47
C SER A 34 -5.07 -8.22 8.19
N VAL A 35 -5.65 -8.59 7.04
CA VAL A 35 -4.98 -8.47 5.73
C VAL A 35 -4.64 -7.02 5.40
N PHE A 36 -5.56 -6.09 5.66
CA PHE A 36 -5.28 -4.65 5.47
C PHE A 36 -4.22 -4.12 6.43
N ARG A 37 -4.22 -4.58 7.69
CA ARG A 37 -3.11 -4.30 8.63
C ARG A 37 -1.79 -4.93 8.20
N VAL A 38 -1.79 -6.03 7.44
CA VAL A 38 -0.56 -6.59 6.87
C VAL A 38 -0.10 -5.75 5.67
N GLY A 39 -0.98 -5.15 4.88
CA GLY A 39 -0.59 -4.18 3.84
C GLY A 39 0.07 -2.93 4.42
N LEU A 40 -0.56 -2.32 5.43
CA LEU A 40 0.01 -1.21 6.22
C LEU A 40 1.26 -1.65 7.01
N GLY A 41 1.23 -2.86 7.55
CA GLY A 41 2.30 -3.46 8.34
C GLY A 41 3.50 -3.89 7.51
N ALA A 42 3.34 -4.23 6.23
CA ALA A 42 4.42 -4.52 5.30
C ALA A 42 5.15 -3.23 4.90
N GLY A 43 4.41 -2.13 4.74
CA GLY A 43 4.99 -0.79 4.67
C GLY A 43 5.79 -0.46 5.94
N ALA A 44 5.22 -0.65 7.12
CA ALA A 44 5.91 -0.42 8.39
C ALA A 44 7.10 -1.36 8.63
N GLN A 45 7.03 -2.62 8.18
CA GLN A 45 8.11 -3.61 8.25
C GLN A 45 9.21 -3.39 7.18
N SER A 46 8.95 -2.59 6.15
CA SER A 46 10.02 -2.06 5.29
C SER A 46 11.01 -1.24 6.12
N GLY A 47 10.50 -0.50 7.12
CA GLY A 47 11.28 0.43 7.96
C GLY A 47 11.86 1.62 7.19
N VAL A 48 11.67 1.65 5.88
CA VAL A 48 12.18 2.65 4.94
C VAL A 48 11.05 3.04 4.01
N VAL A 49 10.82 4.35 3.94
CA VAL A 49 10.04 5.01 2.90
C VAL A 49 11.04 5.53 1.86
N SER A 50 10.75 5.30 0.59
CA SER A 50 11.52 5.88 -0.51
C SER A 50 10.58 6.61 -1.46
N THR A 51 11.06 7.67 -2.09
CA THR A 51 10.32 8.36 -3.16
C THR A 51 10.69 7.77 -4.50
N ILE A 52 9.71 7.51 -5.38
CA ILE A 52 9.96 7.13 -6.76
C ILE A 52 10.63 8.30 -7.49
N ASP A 53 11.85 8.08 -7.99
CA ASP A 53 12.57 9.02 -8.85
C ASP A 53 12.11 8.85 -10.31
N CYS A 54 12.07 7.60 -10.79
CA CYS A 54 11.53 7.31 -12.12
C CYS A 54 10.87 5.94 -12.24
N VAL A 55 9.92 5.85 -13.16
CA VAL A 55 9.25 4.62 -13.61
C VAL A 55 9.63 4.37 -15.06
N LEU A 56 10.06 3.15 -15.38
CA LEU A 56 10.51 2.74 -16.70
C LEU A 56 9.73 1.52 -17.20
N ALA A 57 9.79 1.31 -18.51
CA ALA A 57 9.24 0.13 -19.18
C ALA A 57 7.76 -0.13 -18.87
N ALA A 58 6.93 0.93 -18.92
CA ALA A 58 5.49 0.89 -18.63
C ALA A 58 5.20 0.28 -17.25
N GLY A 59 5.71 0.92 -16.19
CA GLY A 59 5.48 0.49 -14.81
C GLY A 59 6.32 -0.70 -14.32
N ARG A 60 7.04 -1.39 -15.22
CA ARG A 60 7.76 -2.63 -14.88
C ARG A 60 9.00 -2.41 -14.03
N VAL A 61 9.58 -1.21 -14.04
CA VAL A 61 10.79 -0.91 -13.28
C VAL A 61 10.61 0.41 -12.54
N VAL A 62 10.87 0.37 -11.24
CA VAL A 62 10.88 1.53 -10.35
C VAL A 62 12.31 1.78 -9.89
N ILE A 63 12.71 3.05 -9.94
CA ILE A 63 13.95 3.53 -9.32
C ILE A 63 13.57 4.58 -8.29
N CYS A 64 14.03 4.39 -7.07
CA CYS A 64 13.83 5.32 -5.96
C CYS A 64 14.97 6.33 -5.85
N GLU A 65 14.74 7.44 -5.16
CA GLU A 65 15.73 8.51 -4.95
C GLU A 65 17.02 8.06 -4.24
N ASP A 66 16.92 7.02 -3.41
CA ASP A 66 18.06 6.40 -2.72
C ASP A 66 18.86 5.43 -3.64
N GLY A 67 18.45 5.30 -4.90
CA GLY A 67 19.05 4.40 -5.89
C GLY A 67 18.53 2.97 -5.84
N THR A 68 17.62 2.64 -4.91
CA THR A 68 16.96 1.34 -4.82
C THR A 68 16.16 1.09 -6.09
N ARG A 69 16.13 -0.17 -6.54
CA ARG A 69 15.42 -0.59 -7.74
C ARG A 69 14.47 -1.72 -7.42
N TRP A 70 13.30 -1.67 -8.03
CA TRP A 70 12.30 -2.72 -7.94
C TRP A 70 11.72 -3.04 -9.32
N ALA A 71 11.30 -4.28 -9.53
CA ALA A 71 10.75 -4.74 -10.80
C ALA A 71 9.43 -5.48 -10.59
N ALA A 72 8.43 -5.13 -11.40
CA ALA A 72 7.12 -5.77 -11.38
C ALA A 72 7.20 -7.20 -11.90
N CYS A 73 6.65 -8.13 -11.12
CA CYS A 73 6.53 -9.53 -11.51
C CYS A 73 5.26 -9.77 -12.33
N GLU A 74 4.15 -9.11 -11.97
CA GLU A 74 2.86 -9.24 -12.63
C GLU A 74 2.51 -7.98 -13.44
N ASN A 75 1.63 -8.12 -14.43
CA ASN A 75 1.22 -7.00 -15.27
C ASN A 75 0.34 -5.99 -14.48
N ASP A 76 -0.52 -6.48 -13.58
CA ASP A 76 -1.39 -5.63 -12.78
C ASP A 76 -0.58 -4.69 -11.85
N ASP A 77 0.53 -5.18 -11.31
CA ASP A 77 1.47 -4.35 -10.53
C ASP A 77 2.08 -3.24 -11.39
N ALA A 78 2.43 -3.56 -12.64
CA ALA A 78 3.04 -2.59 -13.55
C ALA A 78 2.06 -1.46 -13.90
N GLU A 79 0.80 -1.77 -14.20
CA GLU A 79 -0.22 -0.75 -14.48
C GLU A 79 -0.41 0.20 -13.29
N LEU A 80 -0.50 -0.35 -12.07
CA LEU A 80 -0.63 0.46 -10.86
C LEU A 80 0.57 1.39 -10.64
N ILE A 81 1.79 0.90 -10.86
CA ILE A 81 3.01 1.69 -10.67
C ILE A 81 3.14 2.79 -11.72
N GLU A 82 2.72 2.52 -12.96
CA GLU A 82 2.70 3.52 -14.02
C GLU A 82 1.77 4.69 -13.65
N ASP A 83 0.62 4.39 -13.04
CA ASP A 83 -0.31 5.41 -12.52
C ASP A 83 0.25 6.21 -11.33
N TRP A 84 1.14 5.63 -10.53
CA TRP A 84 1.73 6.32 -9.38
C TRP A 84 2.76 7.35 -9.80
N GLY A 85 3.62 6.99 -10.75
CA GLY A 85 4.63 7.86 -11.34
C GLY A 85 5.70 8.37 -10.34
N ALA A 86 6.56 9.27 -10.85
CA ALA A 86 7.60 9.91 -10.06
C ALA A 86 7.00 10.82 -8.96
N GLY A 87 7.66 10.85 -7.80
CA GLY A 87 7.22 11.60 -6.63
C GLY A 87 6.26 10.84 -5.69
N ALA A 88 5.78 9.67 -6.08
CA ALA A 88 5.02 8.81 -5.17
C ALA A 88 5.92 8.25 -4.06
N MET A 89 5.42 8.28 -2.83
CA MET A 89 6.08 7.63 -1.69
C MET A 89 5.72 6.16 -1.69
N VAL A 90 6.73 5.31 -1.52
CA VAL A 90 6.56 3.86 -1.50
C VAL A 90 7.35 3.21 -0.37
N ALA A 91 6.88 2.04 0.05
CA ALA A 91 7.67 1.10 0.85
C ALA A 91 7.85 -0.19 0.06
N ILE A 92 9.05 -0.77 0.10
CA ILE A 92 9.38 -2.01 -0.57
C ILE A 92 9.73 -3.06 0.47
N HIS A 93 8.90 -4.10 0.60
CA HIS A 93 9.12 -5.16 1.57
C HIS A 93 8.90 -6.54 0.93
N ARG A 94 9.88 -7.45 1.06
CA ARG A 94 9.80 -8.84 0.55
C ARG A 94 9.29 -8.92 -0.90
N GLN A 95 9.87 -8.11 -1.79
CA GLN A 95 9.50 -8.01 -3.21
C GLN A 95 8.12 -7.43 -3.50
N LEU A 96 7.39 -6.92 -2.49
CA LEU A 96 6.16 -6.17 -2.70
C LEU A 96 6.45 -4.68 -2.59
N ILE A 97 5.78 -3.88 -3.43
CA ILE A 97 5.84 -2.42 -3.40
C ILE A 97 4.47 -1.87 -3.00
N TYR A 98 4.47 -0.92 -2.08
CA TYR A 98 3.25 -0.31 -1.55
C TYR A 98 3.32 1.19 -1.73
N ARG A 99 2.30 1.78 -2.36
CA ARG A 99 2.12 3.23 -2.35
C ARG A 99 1.66 3.69 -0.98
N LEU A 100 2.28 4.76 -0.49
CA LEU A 100 1.96 5.39 0.79
C LEU A 100 1.41 6.79 0.57
N ASP A 101 0.42 7.15 1.37
CA ASP A 101 0.07 8.55 1.61
C ASP A 101 1.01 9.19 2.66
N PRO A 102 1.01 10.53 2.83
CA PRO A 102 1.90 11.20 3.79
C PRO A 102 1.74 10.75 5.25
N TYR A 103 0.53 10.37 5.67
CA TYR A 103 0.29 9.89 7.03
C TYR A 103 0.88 8.50 7.22
N GLN A 104 0.69 7.62 6.24
CA GLN A 104 1.27 6.28 6.23
C GLN A 104 2.79 6.32 6.20
N ALA A 105 3.38 7.19 5.37
CA ALA A 105 4.82 7.39 5.32
C ALA A 105 5.39 7.78 6.70
N ALA A 106 4.74 8.72 7.39
CA ALA A 106 5.12 9.12 8.74
C ALA A 106 5.00 7.96 9.74
N GLU A 107 3.97 7.13 9.66
CA GLU A 107 3.84 5.95 10.51
C GLU A 107 4.96 4.92 10.28
N VAL A 108 5.33 4.66 9.02
CA VAL A 108 6.45 3.76 8.68
C VAL A 108 7.76 4.27 9.28
N GLU A 109 8.04 5.56 9.15
CA GLU A 109 9.24 6.18 9.71
C GLU A 109 9.26 6.22 11.24
N LEU A 110 8.10 6.37 11.88
CA LEU A 110 7.96 6.40 13.34
C LEU A 110 8.08 5.01 13.96
N LEU A 111 7.60 3.97 13.28
CA LEU A 111 7.50 2.64 13.85
C LEU A 111 8.82 1.86 13.85
N ARG A 112 9.78 2.16 12.95
CA ARG A 112 11.14 1.54 12.82
C ARG A 112 11.32 0.27 13.69
N LEU A 113 10.61 -0.80 13.33
CA LEU A 113 10.60 -2.08 14.04
C LEU A 113 11.80 -2.94 13.65
#